data_AF-A0A1D8RDR0-F1
#
_entry.id   AF-A0A1D8RDR0-F1
#
_cell.length_a   1.000
_cell.length_b   1.000
_cell.length_c   1.000
_cell.angle_alpha   90.00
_cell.angle_beta   90.00
_cell.angle_gamma   90.00
#
_symmetry.space_group_name_H-M   'P 1'
#
loop_
_entity.id
_entity.type
_entity.pdbx_description
1 polymer ?
#
loop_
_entity_poly.entity_id
_entity_poly.type
_entity_poly.pdbx_seq_one_letter_code
_entity_poly.pdbx_strand_id
1 'polypeptide(L)'
;MIAKKMVMSKNIKFLNKRLLSVQLKKALFYAFLEAKKNKTTIIDSQLLLYGILKVNSSLANKLIRQIYKSKSPSFNSIDNLVVKLKLNFHTKNKIISTQGVYPNFSKPVKQLLFFLLRSGGDPQTKVITSLHVLKYLLCQKNICILVKDGLRSF
;
A
#
# COMPACT_ATOMS: atom_id res chain seq x y z
N MET A 1 21.42 -31.66 -39.76
CA MET A 1 21.88 -30.51 -38.95
C MET A 1 21.15 -29.26 -39.41
N ILE A 2 20.01 -28.91 -38.80
CA ILE A 2 19.34 -27.61 -39.04
C ILE A 2 18.83 -27.12 -37.69
N ALA A 3 19.58 -26.20 -37.08
CA ALA A 3 19.21 -25.54 -35.85
C ALA A 3 18.01 -24.63 -36.12
N LYS A 4 16.85 -24.96 -35.53
CA LYS A 4 15.74 -24.01 -35.36
C LYS A 4 16.21 -22.93 -34.40
N LYS A 5 16.76 -21.84 -34.96
CA LYS A 5 17.04 -20.61 -34.23
C LYS A 5 15.69 -20.02 -33.82
N MET A 6 15.23 -20.36 -32.62
CA MET A 6 14.14 -19.65 -31.95
C MET A 6 14.60 -18.20 -31.79
N VAL A 7 14.20 -17.35 -32.74
CA VAL A 7 14.26 -15.90 -32.57
C VAL A 7 13.24 -15.60 -31.48
N MET A 8 13.71 -15.56 -30.23
CA MET A 8 12.97 -14.92 -29.15
C MET A 8 12.73 -13.49 -29.61
N SER A 9 11.50 -13.20 -30.02
CA SER A 9 11.11 -11.84 -30.37
C SER A 9 11.47 -10.94 -29.20
N LYS A 10 12.41 -10.02 -29.44
CA LYS A 10 12.84 -8.98 -28.50
C LYS A 10 11.75 -7.91 -28.34
N ASN A 11 10.50 -8.34 -28.16
CA ASN A 11 9.41 -7.47 -27.76
C ASN A 11 9.27 -7.56 -26.24
N ILE A 12 10.31 -7.13 -25.52
CA ILE A 12 10.11 -6.56 -24.19
C ILE A 12 9.34 -5.28 -24.45
N LYS A 13 8.00 -5.42 -24.63
CA LYS A 13 7.08 -4.30 -24.75
C LYS A 13 7.44 -3.36 -23.62
N PHE A 14 7.88 -2.16 -24.01
CA PHE A 14 8.31 -1.09 -23.12
C PHE A 14 7.47 -1.14 -21.86
N LEU A 15 8.12 -1.27 -20.71
CA LEU A 15 7.51 -0.92 -19.43
C LEU A 15 6.76 0.39 -19.69
N ASN A 16 5.43 0.36 -19.64
CA ASN A 16 4.64 1.58 -19.66
C ASN A 16 5.23 2.40 -18.51
N LYS A 17 5.95 3.49 -18.83
CA LYS A 17 6.72 4.28 -17.86
C LYS A 17 5.76 5.05 -16.97
N ARG A 18 5.02 4.34 -16.13
CA ARG A 18 4.13 4.91 -15.15
C ARG A 18 4.97 5.43 -14.01
N LEU A 19 4.74 6.69 -13.65
CA LEU A 19 5.45 7.37 -12.57
C LEU A 19 4.67 7.22 -11.27
N LEU A 20 5.38 7.11 -10.15
CA LEU A 20 4.75 7.23 -8.83
C LEU A 20 4.56 8.70 -8.51
N SER A 21 3.36 9.07 -8.05
CA SER A 21 3.10 10.44 -7.59
C SER A 21 3.98 10.79 -6.39
N VAL A 22 4.24 12.09 -6.20
CA VAL A 22 5.02 12.58 -5.05
C VAL A 22 4.39 12.14 -3.73
N GLN A 23 3.06 12.19 -3.63
CA GLN A 23 2.34 11.75 -2.43
C GLN A 23 2.51 10.24 -2.19
N LEU A 24 2.50 9.42 -3.25
CA LEU A 24 2.74 7.98 -3.10
C LEU A 24 4.17 7.68 -2.66
N LYS A 25 5.17 8.38 -3.19
CA LYS A 25 6.56 8.28 -2.72
C LYS A 25 6.67 8.64 -1.23
N LYS A 26 6.03 9.73 -0.80
CA LYS A 26 5.95 10.10 0.63
C LYS A 26 5.26 9.02 1.47
N ALA A 27 4.19 8.41 0.98
CA ALA A 27 3.48 7.35 1.70
C ALA A 27 4.34 6.10 1.89
N LEU A 28 5.06 5.69 0.85
CA LEU A 28 6.03 4.58 0.92
C LEU A 28 7.14 4.89 1.92
N PHE A 29 7.64 6.13 1.94
CA PHE A 29 8.66 6.56 2.89
C PHE A 29 8.15 6.52 4.34
N TYR A 30 6.92 6.98 4.60
CA TYR A 30 6.34 6.86 5.95
C TYR A 30 6.10 5.42 6.38
N ALA A 31 5.67 4.53 5.47
CA ALA A 31 5.55 3.10 5.77
C ALA A 31 6.91 2.50 6.15
N PHE A 32 7.98 2.88 5.44
CA PHE A 32 9.36 2.48 5.76
C PHE A 32 9.82 3.00 7.12
N LEU A 33 9.59 4.28 7.43
CA LEU A 33 9.94 4.87 8.72
C LEU A 33 9.22 4.17 9.88
N GLU A 34 7.93 3.87 9.71
CA GLU A 34 7.15 3.19 10.72
C GLU A 34 7.61 1.74 10.91
N ALA A 35 7.95 1.04 9.82
CA ALA A 35 8.56 -0.30 9.90
C ALA A 35 9.88 -0.27 10.69
N LYS A 36 10.76 0.70 10.39
CA LYS A 36 12.03 0.89 11.11
C LYS A 36 11.81 1.20 12.60
N LYS A 37 10.85 2.06 12.92
CA LYS A 37 10.47 2.40 14.30
C LYS A 37 10.00 1.16 15.08
N ASN A 38 9.22 0.32 14.42
CA ASN A 38 8.70 -0.93 14.98
C ASN A 38 9.69 -2.09 14.87
N LYS A 39 10.93 -1.86 14.40
CA LYS A 39 11.95 -2.91 14.20
C LYS A 39 11.46 -4.09 13.36
N THR A 40 10.55 -3.85 12.40
CA THR A 40 10.09 -4.88 11.47
C THR A 40 10.94 -4.89 10.21
N THR A 41 11.30 -6.08 9.72
CA THR A 41 12.04 -6.24 8.46
C THR A 41 11.13 -6.23 7.23
N ILE A 42 9.81 -6.23 7.44
CA ILE A 42 8.81 -6.36 6.39
C ILE A 42 7.82 -5.19 6.44
N ILE A 43 7.64 -4.53 5.30
CA ILE A 43 6.59 -3.56 5.05
C ILE A 43 5.40 -4.31 4.43
N ASP A 44 4.38 -4.57 5.24
CA ASP A 44 3.16 -5.26 4.82
C ASP A 44 2.06 -4.28 4.36
N SER A 45 0.89 -4.83 3.99
CA SER A 45 -0.25 -4.03 3.55
C SER A 45 -0.76 -3.05 4.61
N GLN A 46 -0.61 -3.37 5.91
CA GLN A 46 -1.06 -2.51 7.00
C GLN A 46 -0.12 -1.31 7.16
N LEU A 47 1.20 -1.53 7.11
CA LEU A 47 2.19 -0.45 7.12
C LEU A 47 2.06 0.45 5.89
N LEU A 48 1.79 -0.13 4.72
CA LEU A 48 1.51 0.64 3.50
C LEU A 48 0.24 1.48 3.63
N LEU A 49 -0.84 0.90 4.17
CA LEU A 49 -2.09 1.61 4.46
C LEU A 49 -1.82 2.79 5.40
N TYR A 50 -1.10 2.56 6.50
CA TYR A 50 -0.71 3.60 7.44
C TYR A 50 0.01 4.77 6.74
N GLY A 51 1.01 4.47 5.90
CA GLY A 51 1.73 5.50 5.14
C GLY A 51 0.82 6.33 4.23
N ILE A 52 -0.16 5.69 3.58
CA ILE A 52 -1.13 6.38 2.71
C ILE A 52 -2.06 7.30 3.52
N LEU A 53 -2.59 6.81 4.64
CA LEU A 53 -3.48 7.57 5.51
C LEU A 53 -2.77 8.80 6.09
N LYS A 54 -1.47 8.68 6.40
CA LYS A 54 -0.67 9.79 6.94
C LYS A 54 -0.42 10.91 5.92
N VAL A 55 -0.26 10.59 4.64
CA VAL A 55 0.02 11.60 3.60
C VAL A 55 -1.24 12.26 3.08
N ASN A 56 -2.30 11.48 2.87
CA ASN A 56 -3.49 11.91 2.16
C ASN A 56 -4.77 11.65 2.98
N SER A 57 -4.77 12.02 4.26
CA SER A 57 -5.87 11.73 5.19
C SER A 57 -7.23 12.16 4.65
N SER A 58 -7.36 13.39 4.13
CA SER A 58 -8.63 13.92 3.59
C SER A 58 -9.13 13.14 2.36
N LEU A 59 -8.26 12.93 1.36
CA LEU A 59 -8.63 12.18 0.14
C LEU A 59 -8.88 10.69 0.41
N ALA A 60 -8.08 10.10 1.30
CA ALA A 60 -8.28 8.72 1.74
C ALA A 60 -9.59 8.57 2.52
N ASN A 61 -9.93 9.53 3.39
CA ASN A 61 -11.20 9.57 4.10
C ASN A 61 -12.37 9.60 3.12
N LYS A 62 -12.30 10.49 2.12
CA LYS A 62 -13.34 10.58 1.07
C LYS A 62 -13.55 9.23 0.35
N LEU A 63 -12.46 8.58 -0.06
CA LEU A 63 -12.54 7.28 -0.75
C LEU A 63 -13.07 6.17 0.17
N ILE A 64 -12.62 6.11 1.41
CA ILE A 64 -13.07 5.13 2.41
C ILE A 64 -14.57 5.31 2.69
N ARG A 65 -15.04 6.55 2.90
CA ARG A 65 -16.46 6.86 3.09
C ARG A 65 -17.30 6.43 1.89
N GLN A 66 -16.82 6.68 0.67
CA GLN A 66 -17.48 6.22 -0.55
C GLN A 66 -17.60 4.69 -0.63
N ILE A 67 -16.52 3.95 -0.36
CA ILE A 67 -16.50 2.49 -0.46
C ILE A 67 -17.38 1.84 0.61
N TYR A 68 -17.34 2.33 1.85
CA TYR A 68 -18.06 1.72 2.97
C TYR A 68 -19.44 2.34 3.22
N LYS A 69 -19.89 3.28 2.38
CA LYS A 69 -21.17 4.02 2.52
C LYS A 69 -21.39 4.53 3.95
N SER A 70 -20.31 4.95 4.61
CA SER A 70 -20.39 5.44 5.99
C SER A 70 -21.06 6.80 6.00
N LYS A 71 -22.21 6.90 6.68
CA LYS A 71 -22.91 8.16 6.94
C LYS A 71 -22.27 8.97 8.08
N SER A 72 -21.23 8.44 8.72
CA SER A 72 -20.66 9.08 9.91
C SER A 72 -19.99 10.40 9.53
N PRO A 73 -20.42 11.54 10.12
CA PRO A 73 -19.83 12.83 9.84
C PRO A 73 -18.43 12.97 10.46
N SER A 74 -18.01 12.08 11.37
CA SER A 74 -16.82 12.32 12.20
C SER A 74 -15.51 12.34 11.39
N PHE A 75 -14.84 13.49 11.46
CA PHE A 75 -13.49 13.71 10.93
C PHE A 75 -12.46 12.79 11.63
N ASN A 76 -12.74 12.35 12.85
CA ASN A 76 -11.82 11.58 13.70
C ASN A 76 -11.68 10.09 13.34
N SER A 77 -12.47 9.57 12.40
CA SER A 77 -12.49 8.14 12.07
C SER A 77 -11.20 7.63 11.41
N ILE A 78 -10.50 8.47 10.65
CA ILE A 78 -9.19 8.13 10.08
C ILE A 78 -8.08 8.21 11.13
N ASP A 79 -8.13 9.19 12.03
CA ASP A 79 -7.13 9.31 13.10
C ASP A 79 -7.22 8.11 14.06
N ASN A 80 -8.44 7.67 14.40
CA ASN A 80 -8.67 6.44 15.17
C ASN A 80 -8.09 5.22 14.45
N LEU A 81 -8.31 5.11 13.13
CA LEU A 81 -7.74 4.03 12.32
C LEU A 81 -6.20 4.06 12.32
N VAL A 82 -5.59 5.25 12.22
CA VAL A 82 -4.14 5.45 12.28
C VAL A 82 -3.59 5.04 13.66
N VAL A 83 -4.27 5.42 14.74
CA VAL A 83 -3.90 5.02 16.11
C VAL A 83 -3.99 3.49 16.28
N LYS A 84 -5.10 2.88 15.83
CA LYS A 84 -5.30 1.43 15.88
C LYS A 84 -4.23 0.67 15.09
N LEU A 85 -3.84 1.17 13.92
CA LEU A 85 -2.74 0.60 13.14
C LEU A 85 -1.42 0.65 13.89
N LYS A 86 -1.08 1.79 14.53
CA LYS A 86 0.13 1.89 15.36
C LYS A 86 0.15 0.87 16.48
N LEU A 87 -0.96 0.72 17.20
CA LEU A 87 -1.08 -0.28 18.29
C LEU A 87 -0.88 -1.71 17.77
N ASN A 88 -1.45 -2.04 16.61
CA ASN A 88 -1.29 -3.36 15.98
C ASN A 88 0.15 -3.66 15.54
N PHE A 89 0.94 -2.63 15.20
CA PHE A 89 2.36 -2.83 14.87
C PHE A 89 3.19 -3.13 16.11
N HIS A 90 2.89 -2.48 17.24
CA HIS A 90 3.60 -2.72 18.49
C HIS A 90 3.39 -4.14 19.02
N THR A 91 2.18 -4.69 18.93
CA THR A 91 1.84 -6.02 19.46
C THR A 91 2.40 -7.18 18.63
N LYS A 92 2.66 -6.97 17.34
CA LYS A 92 3.19 -8.02 16.44
C LYS A 92 4.69 -8.32 16.62
N ASN A 93 5.43 -7.48 17.34
CA ASN A 93 6.88 -7.62 17.42
C ASN A 93 7.31 -8.64 18.50
N LYS A 94 7.36 -9.92 18.14
CA LYS A 94 8.27 -10.87 18.80
C LYS A 94 9.67 -10.63 18.22
N ILE A 95 10.52 -10.09 19.07
CA ILE A 95 11.96 -9.78 18.96
C ILE A 95 12.67 -10.59 17.86
N ILE A 96 13.05 -9.93 16.76
CA ILE A 96 14.12 -10.41 15.88
C ILE A 96 15.12 -9.27 15.77
N SER A 97 16.22 -9.37 16.51
CA SER A 97 17.36 -8.45 16.44
C SER A 97 18.10 -8.66 15.13
N THR A 98 17.65 -7.99 14.06
CA THR A 98 18.40 -7.89 12.81
C THR A 98 18.95 -6.48 12.68
N GLN A 99 19.99 -6.19 13.47
CA GLN A 99 20.76 -4.96 13.31
C GLN A 99 21.27 -4.89 11.86
N GLY A 100 21.00 -3.78 11.17
CA GLY A 100 21.49 -3.51 9.82
C GLY A 100 20.59 -3.91 8.65
N VAL A 101 19.45 -4.60 8.88
CA VAL A 101 18.54 -4.98 7.78
C VAL A 101 17.49 -3.90 7.55
N TYR A 102 17.50 -3.29 6.35
CA TYR A 102 16.47 -2.33 5.94
C TYR A 102 15.13 -3.04 5.68
N PRO A 103 14.00 -2.50 6.17
CA PRO A 103 12.69 -3.06 5.89
C PRO A 103 12.42 -3.16 4.38
N ASN A 104 12.01 -4.33 3.92
CA ASN A 104 11.66 -4.57 2.52
C ASN A 104 10.15 -4.84 2.38
N PHE A 105 9.59 -4.58 1.20
CA PHE A 105 8.19 -4.86 0.94
C PHE A 105 7.89 -6.35 1.01
N SER A 106 6.75 -6.69 1.62
CA SER A 106 6.19 -8.03 1.60
C SER A 106 5.88 -8.47 0.16
N LYS A 107 5.81 -9.78 -0.08
CA LYS A 107 5.45 -10.32 -1.40
C LYS A 107 4.11 -9.75 -1.92
N PRO A 108 3.03 -9.66 -1.12
CA PRO A 108 1.78 -9.03 -1.56
C PRO A 108 1.94 -7.55 -1.95
N VAL A 109 2.74 -6.78 -1.21
CA VAL A 109 2.98 -5.36 -1.51
C VAL A 109 3.80 -5.22 -2.79
N LYS A 110 4.84 -6.04 -2.99
CA LYS A 110 5.62 -6.07 -4.24
C LYS A 110 4.74 -6.40 -5.43
N GLN A 111 3.89 -7.42 -5.31
CA GLN A 111 2.94 -7.80 -6.36
C GLN A 111 1.95 -6.68 -6.67
N LEU A 112 1.42 -6.00 -5.66
CA LEU A 112 0.53 -4.84 -5.84
C LEU A 112 1.23 -3.70 -6.59
N LEU A 113 2.42 -3.30 -6.14
CA LEU A 113 3.17 -2.20 -6.77
C LEU A 113 3.55 -2.56 -8.21
N PHE A 114 4.02 -3.78 -8.44
CA PHE A 114 4.34 -4.27 -9.78
C PHE A 114 3.11 -4.29 -10.68
N PHE A 115 1.98 -4.78 -10.17
CA PHE A 115 0.72 -4.81 -10.90
C PHE A 115 0.30 -3.39 -11.30
N LEU A 116 0.32 -2.42 -10.38
CA LEU A 116 -0.02 -1.02 -10.69
C LEU A 116 0.93 -0.38 -11.71
N LEU A 117 2.23 -0.70 -11.63
CA LEU A 117 3.24 -0.23 -12.57
C LEU A 117 3.06 -0.81 -13.98
N ARG A 118 2.61 -2.07 -14.09
CA ARG A 118 2.58 -2.79 -15.36
C ARG A 118 1.21 -2.81 -16.05
N SER A 119 0.14 -3.02 -15.30
CA SER A 119 -1.16 -3.43 -15.87
C SER A 119 -2.39 -2.95 -15.10
N GLY A 120 -2.23 -2.43 -13.88
CA GLY A 120 -3.34 -2.09 -13.00
C GLY A 120 -3.92 -0.71 -13.26
N GLY A 121 -5.23 -0.61 -13.43
CA GLY A 121 -5.93 0.67 -13.66
C GLY A 121 -6.02 1.06 -15.14
N ASP A 122 -6.57 2.24 -15.39
CA ASP A 122 -6.85 2.73 -16.74
C ASP A 122 -5.55 2.82 -17.59
N PRO A 123 -5.51 2.25 -18.81
CA PRO A 123 -4.38 2.36 -19.73
C PRO A 123 -3.85 3.79 -19.92
N GLN A 124 -4.72 4.80 -19.80
CA GLN A 124 -4.35 6.22 -19.94
C GLN A 124 -3.62 6.79 -18.70
N THR A 125 -3.70 6.10 -17.55
CA THR A 125 -3.06 6.58 -16.32
C THR A 125 -1.54 6.49 -16.41
N LYS A 126 -0.88 7.65 -16.58
CA LYS A 126 0.59 7.78 -16.57
C LYS A 126 1.17 7.91 -15.16
N VAL A 127 0.36 8.32 -14.17
CA VAL A 127 0.80 8.55 -12.79
C VAL A 127 0.00 7.71 -11.81
N ILE A 128 0.70 6.87 -11.05
CA ILE A 128 0.12 6.05 -9.98
C ILE A 128 0.10 6.88 -8.71
N THR A 129 -1.10 7.14 -8.22
CA THR A 129 -1.34 7.90 -7.00
C THR A 129 -1.55 6.99 -5.79
N SER A 130 -1.46 7.55 -4.58
CA SER A 130 -1.75 6.80 -3.36
C SER A 130 -3.19 6.28 -3.30
N LEU A 131 -4.14 6.93 -3.98
CA LEU A 131 -5.54 6.50 -4.02
C LEU A 131 -5.73 5.25 -4.87
N HIS A 132 -4.96 5.09 -5.95
CA HIS A 132 -4.92 3.83 -6.69
C HIS A 132 -4.49 2.69 -5.77
N VAL A 133 -3.38 2.87 -5.06
CA VAL A 133 -2.87 1.88 -4.09
C VAL A 133 -3.91 1.61 -2.99
N LEU A 134 -4.53 2.66 -2.43
CA LEU A 134 -5.54 2.55 -1.39
C LEU A 134 -6.74 1.70 -1.85
N LYS A 135 -7.25 1.94 -3.05
CA LYS A 135 -8.38 1.19 -3.61
C LYS A 135 -8.09 -0.32 -3.61
N TYR A 136 -6.90 -0.71 -4.05
CA TYR A 136 -6.49 -2.12 -4.04
C TYR A 136 -6.27 -2.67 -2.64
N LEU A 137 -5.71 -1.89 -1.72
CA LEU A 137 -5.56 -2.32 -0.33
C LEU A 137 -6.92 -2.61 0.32
N LEU A 138 -7.92 -1.77 0.07
CA LEU A 138 -9.27 -1.94 0.60
C LEU A 138 -10.01 -3.17 0.01
N CYS A 139 -9.57 -3.68 -1.15
CA CYS A 139 -10.07 -4.94 -1.70
C CYS A 139 -9.53 -6.17 -0.94
N GLN A 140 -8.44 -6.05 -0.18
CA GLN A 140 -7.91 -7.18 0.60
C GLN A 140 -8.81 -7.44 1.81
N LYS A 141 -9.30 -8.67 1.98
CA LYS A 141 -10.23 -9.05 3.05
C LYS A 141 -9.75 -8.61 4.45
N ASN A 142 -8.48 -8.86 4.77
CA ASN A 142 -7.91 -8.54 6.08
C ASN A 142 -7.86 -7.03 6.35
N ILE A 143 -7.53 -6.23 5.32
CA ILE A 143 -7.51 -4.77 5.43
C ILE A 143 -8.93 -4.23 5.53
N CYS A 144 -9.85 -4.77 4.74
CA CYS A 144 -11.26 -4.38 4.75
C CYS A 144 -11.90 -4.57 6.13
N ILE A 145 -11.65 -5.72 6.78
CA ILE A 145 -12.13 -5.99 8.14
C ILE A 145 -11.52 -4.97 9.11
N LEU A 146 -10.19 -4.79 9.09
CA LEU A 146 -9.49 -3.85 9.97
C LEU A 146 -10.02 -2.42 9.82
N VAL A 147 -10.25 -1.96 8.59
CA VAL A 147 -10.77 -0.62 8.32
C VAL A 147 -12.21 -0.50 8.84
N LYS A 148 -13.08 -1.48 8.58
CA LYS A 148 -14.44 -1.48 9.13
C LYS A 148 -14.43 -1.42 10.66
N ASP A 149 -13.57 -2.21 11.30
CA ASP A 149 -13.45 -2.23 12.75
C ASP A 149 -12.87 -0.94 13.32
N GLY A 150 -12.00 -0.25 12.57
CA GLY A 150 -11.48 1.07 12.94
C GLY A 150 -12.51 2.19 12.77
N LEU A 151 -13.42 2.05 11.80
CA LEU A 151 -14.50 3.00 11.54
C LEU A 151 -15.71 2.83 12.49
N ARG A 152 -15.88 1.65 13.10
CA ARG A 152 -16.99 1.30 13.99
C ARG A 152 -16.77 1.69 15.45
N SER A 153 -15.55 2.06 15.86
CA SER A 153 -15.26 2.48 17.22
C SER A 153 -15.92 3.82 17.53
N PHE A 154 -17.12 3.74 18.12
CA PHE A 154 -17.82 4.77 18.90
C PHE A 154 -17.98 4.23 20.31
#